data_AF-A0A969JD52-F1
#
_entry.id   AF-A0A969JD52-F1
#
_cell.length_a   1.000
_cell.length_b   1.000
_cell.length_c   1.000
_cell.angle_alpha   90.00
_cell.angle_beta   90.00
_cell.angle_gamma   90.00
#
_symmetry.space_group_name_H-M   'P 1'
#
loop_
_entity.id
_entity.type
_entity.pdbx_description
1 polymer ?
#
loop_
_entity_poly.entity_id
_entity_poly.type
_entity_poly.pdbx_seq_one_letter_code
_entity_poly.pdbx_strand_id
1 'polypeptide(L)'
;MTTQDQQHPQYRGDRATIDSLPAGNPTDYHLAELARLKIRYQGFPGARDIQQDLDQIMQKWQLTEADLYARTREIHAKGQVYRKSAQDQEDWL
;
A
#
# COMPACT_ATOMS: atom_id res chain seq x y z
N MET A 1 5.91 28.76 11.05
CA MET A 1 4.47 28.49 10.93
C MET A 1 4.25 27.04 11.36
N THR A 2 3.47 26.79 12.41
CA THR A 2 3.04 25.43 12.77
C THR A 2 2.03 24.99 11.72
N THR A 3 2.40 24.07 10.83
CA THR A 3 1.46 23.44 9.91
C THR A 3 0.41 22.70 10.74
N GLN A 4 -0.83 23.16 10.70
CA GLN A 4 -1.96 22.44 11.30
C GLN A 4 -2.11 21.09 10.60
N ASP A 5 -2.36 20.04 11.38
CA ASP A 5 -2.63 18.72 10.84
C ASP A 5 -3.89 18.75 9.97
N GLN A 6 -3.77 18.16 8.79
CA GLN A 6 -4.84 17.99 7.83
C GLN A 6 -5.37 16.56 7.90
N GLN A 7 -6.66 16.41 7.62
CA GLN A 7 -7.29 15.12 7.46
C GLN A 7 -7.22 14.70 5.99
N HIS A 8 -6.61 13.55 5.71
CA HIS A 8 -6.57 13.02 4.36
C HIS A 8 -7.98 12.53 3.94
N PRO A 9 -8.51 12.91 2.77
CA PRO A 9 -9.88 12.55 2.37
C PRO A 9 -10.09 11.03 2.19
N GLN A 10 -9.03 10.29 1.85
CA GLN A 10 -9.09 8.83 1.71
C GLN A 10 -8.74 8.08 3.00
N TYR A 11 -8.52 8.79 4.12
CA TYR A 11 -8.08 8.21 5.39
C TYR A 11 -8.86 6.96 5.79
N ARG A 12 -10.19 7.00 5.72
CA ARG A 12 -11.04 5.86 6.14
C ARG A 12 -10.77 4.59 5.32
N GLY A 13 -10.61 4.73 4.00
CA GLY A 13 -10.32 3.59 3.12
C GLY A 13 -8.89 3.10 3.28
N ASP A 14 -7.95 4.03 3.45
CA ASP A 14 -6.54 3.71 3.66
C ASP A 14 -6.31 2.99 4.99
N ARG A 15 -6.99 3.42 6.05
CA ARG A 15 -6.99 2.77 7.35
C ARG A 15 -7.47 1.33 7.25
N ALA A 16 -8.60 1.11 6.58
CA ALA A 16 -9.11 -0.24 6.35
C ALA A 16 -8.14 -1.12 5.54
N THR A 17 -7.43 -0.51 4.57
CA THR A 17 -6.40 -1.23 3.81
C THR A 17 -5.23 -1.64 4.71
N ILE A 18 -4.73 -0.73 5.55
CA ILE A 18 -3.65 -1.01 6.51
C ILE A 18 -4.05 -2.09 7.50
N ASP A 19 -5.25 -1.98 8.07
CA ASP A 19 -5.76 -2.95 9.05
C ASP A 19 -5.95 -4.35 8.41
N SER A 20 -6.10 -4.43 7.09
CA SER A 20 -6.17 -5.70 6.34
C SER A 20 -4.83 -6.31 5.98
N LEU A 21 -3.71 -5.57 6.13
CA LEU A 21 -2.38 -6.10 5.81
C LEU A 21 -2.02 -7.22 6.81
N PRO A 22 -1.66 -8.42 6.31
CA PRO A 22 -1.55 -9.59 7.15
C PRO A 22 -0.38 -9.50 8.11
N ALA A 23 -0.52 -10.18 9.25
CA ALA A 23 0.55 -10.34 10.21
C ALA A 23 1.69 -11.28 9.75
N GLY A 24 1.55 -11.94 8.59
CA GLY A 24 2.52 -12.91 8.05
C GLY A 24 3.29 -12.39 6.84
N ASN A 25 3.64 -13.29 5.93
CA ASN A 25 4.38 -12.93 4.71
C ASN A 25 3.52 -12.07 3.76
N PRO A 26 4.09 -11.01 3.17
CA PRO A 26 3.37 -10.18 2.21
C PRO A 26 3.12 -10.90 0.89
N THR A 27 1.98 -10.63 0.27
CA THR A 27 1.69 -11.01 -1.11
C THR A 27 2.05 -9.85 -2.04
N ASP A 28 2.08 -10.09 -3.34
CA ASP A 28 2.29 -9.05 -4.35
C ASP A 28 1.29 -7.89 -4.22
N TYR A 29 0.03 -8.21 -3.93
CA TYR A 29 -1.01 -7.22 -3.63
C TYR A 29 -0.65 -6.39 -2.39
N HIS A 30 -0.24 -7.02 -1.30
CA HIS A 30 0.14 -6.32 -0.07
C HIS A 30 1.34 -5.38 -0.30
N LEU A 31 2.34 -5.81 -1.07
CA LEU A 31 3.49 -4.97 -1.41
C LEU A 31 3.07 -3.75 -2.25
N ALA A 32 2.19 -3.94 -3.23
CA ALA A 32 1.68 -2.84 -4.05
C ALA A 32 0.87 -1.84 -3.23
N GLU A 33 -0.01 -2.30 -2.35
CA GLU A 33 -0.81 -1.43 -1.46
C GLU A 33 0.08 -0.66 -0.48
N LEU A 34 1.07 -1.33 0.14
CA LEU A 34 2.04 -0.69 1.04
C LEU A 34 2.81 0.42 0.33
N ALA A 35 3.32 0.16 -0.89
CA ALA A 35 4.04 1.17 -1.67
C ALA A 35 3.14 2.35 -2.06
N ARG A 36 1.90 2.07 -2.52
CA ARG A 36 0.95 3.12 -2.86
C ARG A 36 0.68 4.03 -1.66
N LEU A 37 0.47 3.45 -0.48
CA LEU A 37 0.18 4.20 0.74
C LEU A 37 1.39 4.99 1.25
N LYS A 38 2.61 4.42 1.20
CA LYS A 38 3.85 5.17 1.52
C LYS A 38 4.00 6.41 0.65
N ILE A 39 3.82 6.27 -0.67
CA ILE A 39 3.88 7.40 -1.62
C ILE A 39 2.77 8.42 -1.33
N ARG A 40 1.54 7.97 -1.09
CA ARG A 40 0.39 8.84 -0.84
C ARG A 40 0.56 9.73 0.39
N TYR A 41 1.09 9.17 1.48
CA TYR A 41 1.26 9.90 2.74
C TYR A 41 2.64 10.55 2.88
N GLN A 42 3.54 10.41 1.89
CA GLN A 42 4.87 11.00 1.93
C GLN A 42 4.78 12.52 2.00
N GLY A 43 5.28 13.09 3.10
CA GLY A 43 5.27 14.54 3.32
C GLY A 43 3.88 15.13 3.55
N PHE A 44 2.85 14.30 3.74
CA PHE A 44 1.51 14.78 4.02
C PHE A 44 1.45 15.41 5.42
N PRO A 45 0.93 16.64 5.57
CA PRO A 45 0.83 17.30 6.88
C PRO A 45 -0.35 16.73 7.68
N GLY A 46 -0.16 15.59 8.35
CA GLY A 46 -1.20 14.91 9.14
C GLY A 46 -1.10 13.39 9.06
N ALA A 47 -2.12 12.67 9.53
CA ALA A 47 -2.21 11.20 9.47
C ALA A 47 -0.94 10.48 9.97
N ARG A 48 -0.40 10.94 11.11
CA ARG A 48 0.85 10.40 11.69
C ARG A 48 0.71 8.94 12.08
N ASP A 49 -0.49 8.54 12.50
CA ASP A 49 -0.86 7.16 12.81
C ASP A 49 -0.70 6.25 11.58
N ILE A 50 -1.20 6.68 10.41
CA ILE A 50 -1.04 5.96 9.16
C ILE A 50 0.45 5.82 8.80
N GLN A 51 1.21 6.90 8.91
CA GLN A 51 2.65 6.88 8.60
C GLN A 51 3.41 5.90 9.50
N GLN A 52 3.14 5.93 10.81
CA GLN A 52 3.73 5.03 11.81
C GLN A 52 3.35 3.57 11.55
N ASP A 53 2.10 3.27 11.25
CA ASP A 53 1.67 1.90 10.98
C ASP A 53 2.31 1.35 9.70
N LEU A 54 2.44 2.17 8.66
CA LEU A 54 3.18 1.77 7.44
C LEU A 54 4.66 1.48 7.75
N ASP A 55 5.30 2.24 8.64
CA ASP A 55 6.69 1.99 9.06
C ASP A 55 6.81 0.69 9.89
N GLN A 56 5.86 0.42 10.78
CA GLN A 56 5.83 -0.83 11.55
C GLN A 56 5.68 -2.05 10.63
N ILE A 57 4.85 -1.96 9.60
CA ILE A 57 4.66 -3.03 8.61
C ILE A 57 5.96 -3.26 7.82
N MET A 58 6.65 -2.19 7.41
CA MET A 58 7.96 -2.27 6.76
C MET A 58 8.99 -3.00 7.63
N GLN A 59 9.07 -2.64 8.92
CA GLN A 59 9.97 -3.28 9.88
C GLN A 59 9.65 -4.76 10.05
N LYS A 60 8.36 -5.08 10.19
CA LYS A 60 7.89 -6.46 10.36
C LYS A 60 8.20 -7.34 9.17
N TRP A 61 8.09 -6.80 7.96
CA TRP A 61 8.45 -7.50 6.71
C TRP A 61 9.93 -7.37 6.35
N GLN A 62 10.73 -6.71 7.19
CA GLN A 62 12.16 -6.50 7.01
C GLN A 62 12.48 -5.86 5.64
N LEU A 63 11.68 -4.87 5.26
CA LEU A 63 11.82 -4.16 3.99
C LEU A 63 12.46 -2.79 4.20
N THR A 64 13.32 -2.40 3.25
CA THR A 64 13.66 -1.00 3.02
C THR A 64 12.75 -0.40 1.96
N GLU A 65 12.59 0.93 1.91
CA GLU A 65 11.82 1.58 0.84
C GLU A 65 12.36 1.23 -0.56
N ALA A 66 13.69 1.13 -0.68
CA ALA A 66 14.32 0.72 -1.93
C ALA A 66 13.89 -0.69 -2.37
N ASP A 67 13.86 -1.65 -1.44
CA ASP A 67 13.39 -3.02 -1.71
C ASP A 67 11.90 -3.04 -2.07
N LEU A 68 11.07 -2.31 -1.33
CA LEU A 68 9.64 -2.21 -1.58
C LEU A 68 9.37 -1.66 -2.99
N TYR A 69 10.04 -0.57 -3.37
CA TYR A 69 9.85 0.03 -4.69
C TYR A 69 10.45 -0.80 -5.82
N ALA A 70 11.56 -1.49 -5.60
CA ALA A 70 12.10 -2.43 -6.59
C ALA A 70 11.11 -3.56 -6.87
N ARG A 71 10.63 -4.24 -5.82
CA ARG A 71 9.67 -5.34 -5.94
C ARG A 71 8.36 -4.90 -6.58
N THR A 72 7.81 -3.76 -6.18
CA THR A 72 6.54 -3.28 -6.76
C THR A 72 6.65 -2.91 -8.23
N ARG A 73 7.79 -2.37 -8.69
CA ARG A 73 8.03 -2.18 -10.14
C ARG A 73 7.97 -3.51 -10.91
N GLU A 74 8.58 -4.56 -10.39
CA GLU A 74 8.52 -5.90 -11.00
C GLU A 74 7.08 -6.43 -11.06
N ILE A 75 6.31 -6.28 -9.98
CA ILE A 75 4.92 -6.74 -9.92
C ILE A 75 4.06 -5.97 -10.94
N HIS A 76 4.24 -4.65 -11.04
CA HIS A 76 3.54 -3.83 -12.04
C HIS A 76 3.95 -4.17 -13.48
N ALA A 77 5.23 -4.46 -13.73
CA ALA A 77 5.70 -4.89 -15.04
C ALA A 77 5.05 -6.22 -15.49
N LYS A 78 4.76 -7.13 -14.56
CA LYS A 78 4.02 -8.38 -14.84
C LYS A 78 2.52 -8.17 -15.05
N GLY A 79 1.97 -7.02 -14.65
CA GLY A 79 0.55 -6.70 -14.76
C GLY A 79 -0.35 -7.58 -13.89
N GLN A 80 0.16 -8.09 -12.76
CA GLN A 80 -0.50 -9.10 -11.92
C GLN A 80 -1.20 -8.52 -10.67
N VAL A 81 -0.93 -7.26 -10.28
CA VAL A 81 -1.42 -6.69 -9.00
C VAL A 81 -2.95 -6.72 -8.87
N TYR A 82 -3.66 -6.33 -9.94
CA TYR A 82 -5.12 -6.15 -9.92
C TYR A 82 -5.85 -7.06 -10.90
N ARG A 83 -5.13 -7.93 -11.62
CA ARG A 83 -5.76 -8.98 -12.41
C ARG A 83 -6.26 -10.04 -11.44
N LYS A 84 -7.57 -9.98 -11.14
CA LYS A 84 -8.31 -11.19 -10.77
C LYS A 84 -7.95 -12.25 -11.81
N SER A 85 -7.65 -13.47 -11.36
CA SER A 85 -7.46 -14.64 -12.22
C SER A 85 -8.39 -14.54 -13.43
N ALA A 86 -7.82 -14.54 -14.64
CA ALA A 86 -8.54 -14.49 -15.91
C ALA A 86 -9.32 -15.80 -16.14
N GLN A 87 -10.21 -16.14 -15.21
CA GLN A 87 -11.11 -17.28 -15.25
C GLN A 87 -12.55 -16.87 -14.98
N ASP A 88 -12.87 -15.59 -15.15
CA ASP A 88 -14.25 -15.14 -15.21
C ASP A 88 -14.37 -14.03 -16.26
N GLN A 89 -15.25 -14.28 -17.23
CA GLN A 89 -15.77 -13.40 -18.28
C GLN A 89 -15.01 -13.37 -19.63
N GLU A 90 -14.93 -14.53 -20.29
CA GLU A 90 -15.41 -14.61 -21.68
C GLU A 90 -16.90 -14.94 -21.63
N ASP A 91 -17.77 -13.93 -21.65
CA ASP A 91 -19.18 -14.12 -22.04
C ASP A 91 -19.78 -12.76 -22.44
N TRP A 92 -19.44 -12.34 -23.66
CA TRP A 92 -20.23 -11.35 -24.40
C TRP A 92 -20.32 -11.79 -25.87
N LEU A 93 -20.93 -12.97 -26.10
CA LEU A 93 -21.49 -13.36 -27.39
C LEU A 93 -22.97 -13.00 -27.46
#